data_AF-A0A6Q2XFG5-F1
#
_entry.id   AF-A0A6Q2XFG5-F1
#
_cell.length_a   1.000
_cell.length_b   1.000
_cell.length_c   1.000
_cell.angle_alpha   90.00
_cell.angle_beta   90.00
_cell.angle_gamma   90.00
#
_symmetry.space_group_name_H-M   'P 1'
#
loop_
_entity.id
_entity.type
_entity.pdbx_description
1 polymer ?
#
loop_
_entity_poly.entity_id
_entity_poly.type
_entity_poly.pdbx_seq_one_letter_code
_entity_poly.pdbx_strand_id
1 'polypeptide(L)'
;MANYREAPLASRPKTLDPAEYFNLSLDKRRSVEEKATLRAQLKRQYQMQLNNPLRKELIEDPALTRWVYARTNPFNNFRPTKKTSLLGGLFGVLPLFVLYFVLKTDRVWWLHAKQHEMQTSMRNE
;
A
#
# COMPACT_ATOMS: atom_id res chain seq x y z
N MET A 1 -18.02 9.06 30.43
CA MET A 1 -16.75 9.17 29.68
C MET A 1 -16.80 8.21 28.50
N ALA A 2 -16.41 8.64 27.30
CA ALA A 2 -16.45 7.78 26.10
C ALA A 2 -15.19 6.90 26.03
N ASN A 3 -15.37 5.59 25.78
CA ASN A 3 -14.27 4.65 25.58
C ASN A 3 -13.65 4.83 24.19
N TYR A 4 -12.32 4.82 24.09
CA TYR A 4 -11.62 4.94 22.81
C TYR A 4 -11.79 3.69 21.95
N ARG A 5 -12.31 3.87 20.73
CA ARG A 5 -12.45 2.83 19.71
C ARG A 5 -11.36 2.97 18.67
N GLU A 6 -10.55 1.93 18.52
CA GLU A 6 -9.52 1.85 17.48
C GLU A 6 -10.14 1.76 16.08
N ALA A 7 -9.44 2.35 15.10
CA ALA A 7 -9.78 2.28 13.68
C ALA A 7 -8.53 1.91 12.87
N PRO A 8 -8.65 1.38 11.64
CA PRO A 8 -7.50 0.97 10.83
C PRO A 8 -6.44 2.06 10.61
N LEU A 9 -6.85 3.33 10.58
CA LEU A 9 -5.97 4.49 10.41
C LEU A 9 -5.79 5.30 11.71
N ALA A 10 -6.43 4.90 12.81
CA ALA A 10 -6.31 5.53 14.13
C ALA A 10 -6.07 4.46 15.19
N SER A 11 -4.79 4.18 15.44
CA SER A 11 -4.37 3.21 16.44
C SER A 11 -4.53 3.74 17.85
N ARG A 12 -4.81 2.83 18.80
CA ARG A 12 -4.90 3.16 20.23
C ARG A 12 -3.57 3.77 20.71
N PRO A 13 -3.60 4.90 21.44
CA PRO A 13 -2.39 5.45 22.04
C PRO A 13 -1.86 4.49 23.11
N LYS A 14 -0.53 4.42 23.21
CA LYS A 14 0.20 3.53 24.13
C LYS A 14 -0.29 3.63 25.58
N THR A 15 -0.45 4.84 26.09
CA THR A 15 -0.93 5.10 27.46
C THR A 15 -2.30 4.53 27.77
N LEU A 16 -3.14 4.26 26.76
CA LEU A 16 -4.46 3.70 26.93
C LEU A 16 -4.49 2.18 26.68
N ASP A 17 -3.38 1.58 26.24
CA ASP A 17 -3.28 0.13 26.03
C ASP A 17 -3.16 -0.59 27.39
N PRO A 18 -4.15 -1.39 27.80
CA PRO A 18 -4.08 -2.14 29.06
C PRO A 18 -2.91 -3.12 29.10
N ALA A 19 -2.44 -3.58 27.92
CA ALA A 19 -1.33 -4.51 27.83
C ALA A 19 0.02 -3.90 28.25
N GLU A 20 0.14 -2.56 28.25
CA GLU A 20 1.37 -1.88 28.66
C GLU A 20 1.61 -1.96 30.17
N TYR A 21 0.54 -1.93 30.97
CA TYR A 21 0.63 -1.87 32.44
C TYR A 21 0.23 -3.17 33.14
N PHE A 22 -0.83 -3.84 32.69
CA PHE A 22 -1.43 -4.95 33.45
C PHE A 22 -0.90 -6.35 33.07
N ASN A 23 -0.27 -6.52 31.91
CA ASN A 23 0.13 -7.82 31.36
C ASN A 23 1.66 -8.01 31.26
N LEU A 24 2.41 -7.62 32.30
CA LEU A 24 3.88 -7.72 32.36
C LEU A 24 4.34 -9.13 32.75
N SER A 25 4.18 -10.11 31.85
CA SER A 25 4.76 -11.45 32.03
C SER A 25 6.29 -11.44 31.89
N LEU A 26 6.95 -12.47 32.44
CA LEU A 26 8.40 -12.65 32.29
C LEU A 26 8.82 -12.75 30.82
N ASP A 27 8.05 -13.48 30.01
CA ASP A 27 8.32 -13.64 28.58
C ASP A 27 8.19 -12.31 27.83
N LYS A 28 7.24 -11.46 28.23
CA LYS A 28 7.11 -10.12 27.65
C LYS A 28 8.37 -9.30 27.92
N ARG A 29 8.89 -9.32 29.16
CA ARG A 29 10.13 -8.60 29.52
C ARG A 29 11.32 -9.10 28.72
N ARG A 30 11.51 -10.41 28.62
CA ARG A 30 12.54 -11.03 27.77
C ARG A 30 12.45 -10.56 26.32
N SER A 31 11.25 -10.55 25.72
CA SER A 31 11.06 -10.09 24.35
C SER A 31 11.38 -8.60 24.15
N VAL A 32 11.15 -7.77 25.18
CA VAL A 32 11.49 -6.34 25.16
C VAL A 32 13.00 -6.15 25.26
N GLU A 33 13.65 -6.89 26.15
CA GLU A 33 15.10 -6.91 26.31
C GLU A 33 15.79 -7.35 25.01
N GLU A 34 15.34 -8.46 24.40
CA GLU A 34 15.86 -8.95 23.11
C GLU A 34 15.72 -7.92 21.98
N LYS A 35 14.57 -7.22 21.90
CA LYS A 35 14.39 -6.14 20.93
C LYS A 35 15.28 -4.94 21.21
N ALA A 36 15.48 -4.61 22.49
CA ALA A 36 16.34 -3.51 22.91
C ALA A 36 17.82 -3.81 22.62
N THR A 37 18.29 -5.03 22.89
CA THR A 37 19.66 -5.47 22.60
C THR A 37 19.92 -5.44 21.10
N LEU A 38 19.02 -5.99 20.28
CA LEU A 38 19.13 -5.95 18.82
C LEU A 38 19.16 -4.50 18.30
N ARG A 39 18.29 -3.63 18.81
CA ARG A 39 18.29 -2.20 18.44
C ARG A 39 19.60 -1.51 18.82
N ALA A 40 20.14 -1.80 20.00
CA ALA A 40 21.40 -1.24 20.47
C ALA A 40 22.59 -1.71 19.61
N GLN A 41 22.64 -2.99 19.25
CA GLN A 41 23.66 -3.57 18.37
C GLN A 41 23.64 -2.93 16.99
N LEU A 42 22.47 -2.83 16.35
CA LEU A 42 22.31 -2.20 15.03
C LEU A 42 22.71 -0.72 15.07
N LYS A 43 22.29 0.01 16.11
CA LYS A 43 22.68 1.42 16.30
C LYS A 43 24.19 1.56 16.46
N ARG A 44 24.83 0.70 17.26
CA ARG A 44 26.29 0.70 17.44
C ARG A 44 27.00 0.47 16.10
N GLN A 45 26.58 -0.53 15.33
CA GLN A 45 27.16 -0.82 14.01
C GLN A 45 27.06 0.40 13.08
N TYR A 46 25.89 1.01 13.00
CA TYR A 46 25.67 2.21 12.19
C TYR A 46 26.56 3.38 12.64
N GLN A 47 26.65 3.64 13.94
CA GLN A 47 27.49 4.72 14.47
C GLN A 47 28.99 4.50 14.21
N MET A 48 29.48 3.26 14.29
CA MET A 48 30.88 2.93 13.97
C MET A 48 31.21 3.23 12.50
N GLN A 49 30.29 2.93 11.58
CA GLN A 49 30.44 3.25 10.16
C GLN A 49 30.29 4.76 9.90
N LEU A 50 29.41 5.42 10.63
CA LEU A 50 29.16 6.86 10.50
C LEU A 50 30.37 7.69 10.94
N ASN A 51 30.99 7.31 12.04
CA ASN A 51 32.09 8.05 12.67
C ASN A 51 33.47 7.71 12.09
N ASN A 52 33.56 6.89 11.04
CA ASN A 52 34.83 6.57 10.39
C ASN A 52 35.32 7.74 9.51
N PRO A 53 36.44 8.41 9.84
CA PRO A 53 36.92 9.57 9.09
C PRO A 53 37.43 9.22 7.68
N LEU A 54 37.74 7.96 7.42
CA LEU A 54 38.21 7.50 6.11
C LEU A 54 37.07 7.13 5.15
N ARG A 55 35.81 7.23 5.59
CA ARG A 55 34.66 6.83 4.78
C ARG A 55 34.43 7.82 3.64
N LYS A 56 34.45 7.32 2.40
CA LYS A 56 34.13 8.09 1.19
C LYS A 56 32.76 7.74 0.59
N GLU A 57 32.20 6.58 0.94
CA GLU A 57 31.00 6.03 0.33
C GLU A 57 29.75 6.20 1.20
N LEU A 58 28.58 5.96 0.59
CA LEU A 58 27.29 5.92 1.27
C LEU A 58 27.18 4.63 2.10
N ILE A 59 26.62 4.75 3.31
CA ILE A 59 26.32 3.57 4.14
C ILE A 59 25.13 2.83 3.53
N GLU A 60 25.34 1.58 3.11
CA GLU A 60 24.27 0.71 2.66
C GLU A 60 23.47 0.17 3.85
N ASP A 61 22.14 0.36 3.81
CA ASP A 61 21.23 -0.25 4.78
C ASP A 61 20.69 -1.57 4.21
N PRO A 62 21.09 -2.74 4.75
CA PRO A 62 20.58 -4.03 4.28
C PRO A 62 19.07 -4.18 4.48
N ALA A 63 18.47 -3.48 5.45
CA ALA A 63 17.02 -3.52 5.64
C ALA A 63 16.30 -2.82 4.47
N LEU A 64 16.82 -1.69 4.02
CA LEU A 64 16.29 -0.97 2.85
C LEU A 64 16.43 -1.81 1.59
N THR A 65 17.62 -2.40 1.35
CA THR A 65 17.86 -3.24 0.17
C THR A 65 16.92 -4.44 0.15
N ARG A 66 16.71 -5.12 1.28
CA ARG A 66 15.76 -6.23 1.40
C ARG A 66 14.32 -5.78 1.19
N TRP A 67 13.94 -4.60 1.68
CA TRP A 67 12.58 -4.06 1.50
C TRP A 67 12.30 -3.68 0.04
N VAL A 68 13.28 -3.07 -0.65
CA VAL A 68 13.19 -2.81 -2.10
C VAL A 68 13.07 -4.14 -2.84
N TYR A 69 13.95 -5.10 -2.56
CA TYR A 69 13.94 -6.42 -3.17
C TYR A 69 12.59 -7.13 -3.01
N ALA A 70 11.98 -7.08 -1.82
CA ALA A 70 10.69 -7.69 -1.56
C ALA A 70 9.55 -7.07 -2.39
N ARG A 71 9.61 -5.76 -2.67
CA ARG A 71 8.62 -5.07 -3.51
C ARG A 71 8.86 -5.28 -5.00
N THR A 72 10.11 -5.44 -5.43
CA THR A 72 10.45 -5.65 -6.85
C THR A 72 10.28 -7.09 -7.30
N ASN A 73 10.27 -8.06 -6.38
CA ASN A 73 10.16 -9.49 -6.70
C ASN A 73 8.85 -10.14 -6.21
N PRO A 74 7.67 -9.64 -6.61
CA PRO A 74 6.39 -10.20 -6.15
C PRO A 74 6.09 -11.58 -6.78
N PHE A 75 6.60 -11.85 -7.98
CA PHE A 75 6.26 -13.06 -8.74
C PHE A 75 6.82 -14.34 -8.14
N ASN A 76 7.94 -14.27 -7.41
CA ASN A 76 8.57 -15.45 -6.81
C ASN A 76 7.66 -16.15 -5.78
N ASN A 77 6.78 -15.40 -5.11
CA ASN A 77 5.85 -15.91 -4.11
C ASN A 77 4.40 -15.89 -4.59
N PHE A 78 4.15 -15.52 -5.86
CA PHE A 78 2.80 -15.44 -6.40
C PHE A 78 2.23 -16.84 -6.64
N ARG A 79 0.98 -17.06 -6.23
CA ARG A 79 0.26 -18.31 -6.47
C ARG A 79 -1.08 -18.00 -7.12
N PRO A 80 -1.41 -18.57 -8.29
CA PRO A 80 -2.71 -18.37 -8.92
C PRO A 80 -3.78 -19.10 -8.09
N THR A 81 -4.54 -18.34 -7.31
CA THR A 81 -5.67 -18.82 -6.51
C THR A 81 -6.97 -18.20 -6.99
N LYS A 82 -8.13 -18.79 -6.64
CA LYS A 82 -9.44 -18.23 -6.99
C LYS A 82 -9.60 -16.77 -6.55
N LYS A 83 -9.10 -16.42 -5.36
CA LYS A 83 -9.15 -15.03 -4.83
C LYS A 83 -8.31 -14.07 -5.66
N THR A 84 -7.06 -14.44 -5.97
CA THR A 84 -6.15 -13.59 -6.75
C THR A 84 -6.65 -13.43 -8.20
N SER A 85 -7.19 -14.50 -8.80
CA SER A 85 -7.78 -14.43 -10.14
C SER A 85 -9.04 -13.56 -10.16
N LEU A 86 -9.90 -13.65 -9.14
CA LEU A 86 -11.09 -12.80 -9.03
C LEU A 86 -10.71 -11.32 -8.87
N LEU A 87 -9.76 -11.00 -7.97
CA LEU A 87 -9.28 -9.63 -7.80
C LEU A 87 -8.59 -9.13 -9.08
N GLY A 88 -7.76 -9.95 -9.72
CA GLY A 88 -7.10 -9.61 -10.97
C GLY A 88 -8.09 -9.30 -12.09
N GLY A 89 -9.13 -10.10 -12.25
CA GLY A 89 -10.21 -9.83 -13.21
C GLY A 89 -11.01 -8.58 -12.86
N LEU A 90 -11.39 -8.42 -11.59
CA LEU A 90 -12.17 -7.28 -11.13
C LEU A 90 -11.41 -5.95 -11.30
N PHE A 91 -10.12 -5.90 -10.98
CA PHE A 91 -9.34 -4.66 -11.07
C PHE A 91 -8.64 -4.47 -12.42
N GLY A 92 -8.40 -5.54 -13.18
CA GLY A 92 -7.77 -5.46 -14.50
C GLY A 92 -8.78 -5.31 -15.65
N VAL A 93 -9.84 -6.12 -15.64
CA VAL A 93 -10.76 -6.24 -16.78
C VAL A 93 -11.96 -5.32 -16.63
N LEU A 94 -12.56 -5.24 -15.44
CA LEU A 94 -13.77 -4.44 -15.22
C LEU A 94 -13.61 -2.95 -15.59
N PRO A 95 -12.52 -2.25 -15.23
CA PRO A 95 -12.38 -0.83 -15.58
C PRO A 95 -12.34 -0.61 -17.09
N LEU A 96 -11.75 -1.54 -17.85
CA LEU A 96 -11.72 -1.46 -19.31
C LEU A 96 -13.12 -1.62 -19.91
N PHE A 97 -13.93 -2.54 -19.38
CA PHE A 97 -15.33 -2.69 -19.79
C PHE A 97 -16.14 -1.43 -19.46
N VAL A 98 -15.98 -0.88 -18.25
CA VAL A 98 -16.68 0.34 -17.84
C VAL A 98 -16.33 1.49 -18.78
N LEU A 99 -15.03 1.71 -19.06
CA LEU A 99 -14.59 2.75 -19.99
C LEU A 99 -15.14 2.52 -21.41
N TYR A 100 -15.12 1.28 -21.89
CA TYR A 100 -15.70 0.93 -23.19
C TYR A 100 -17.17 1.33 -23.27
N PHE A 101 -17.98 0.95 -22.29
CA PHE A 101 -19.42 1.25 -22.32
C PHE A 101 -19.69 2.74 -22.24
N VAL A 102 -19.01 3.48 -21.34
CA VAL A 102 -19.17 4.94 -21.21
C VAL A 102 -18.83 5.66 -22.52
N LEU A 103 -17.66 5.35 -23.10
CA LEU A 103 -17.22 5.97 -24.35
C LEU A 103 -18.10 5.56 -25.55
N LYS A 104 -18.58 4.32 -25.56
CA LYS A 104 -19.48 3.83 -26.60
C LYS A 104 -20.82 4.53 -26.55
N THR A 105 -21.41 4.68 -25.36
CA THR A 105 -22.70 5.37 -25.20
C THR A 105 -22.59 6.84 -25.60
N ASP A 106 -21.52 7.53 -25.20
CA ASP A 106 -21.27 8.92 -25.57
C ASP A 106 -21.19 9.11 -27.09
N ARG A 107 -20.41 8.26 -27.77
CA ARG A 107 -20.27 8.30 -29.23
C ARG A 107 -21.59 8.04 -29.97
N VAL A 108 -22.40 7.09 -29.49
CA VAL A 108 -23.70 6.78 -30.13
C VAL A 108 -24.67 7.95 -29.97
N TRP A 109 -24.74 8.54 -28.78
CA TRP A 109 -25.53 9.75 -28.53
C TRP A 109 -25.10 10.91 -29.42
N TRP A 110 -23.79 11.15 -29.54
CA TRP A 110 -23.25 12.19 -30.41
C TRP A 110 -23.61 11.99 -31.88
N LEU A 111 -23.52 10.76 -32.39
CA LEU A 111 -23.88 10.44 -33.77
C LEU A 111 -25.37 10.65 -34.04
N HIS A 112 -26.24 10.26 -33.12
CA HIS A 112 -27.69 10.45 -33.24
C HIS A 112 -28.07 11.93 -33.22
N ALA A 113 -27.49 12.72 -32.31
CA ALA A 113 -27.71 14.17 -32.26
C ALA A 113 -27.29 14.84 -33.58
N LYS A 114 -26.12 14.48 -34.10
CA LYS A 114 -25.59 15.04 -35.34
C LYS A 114 -26.40 14.65 -36.58
N GLN A 115 -26.95 13.45 -36.63
CA GLN A 115 -27.87 13.02 -37.69
C GLN A 115 -29.18 13.82 -37.65
N HIS A 116 -29.71 14.07 -36.45
CA HIS A 116 -30.93 14.86 -36.28
C HIS A 116 -30.73 16.32 -36.75
N GLU A 117 -29.60 16.94 -36.40
CA GLU A 117 -29.22 18.27 -36.90
C GLU A 117 -29.15 18.31 -38.44
N MET A 118 -28.49 17.35 -39.08
CA MET A 118 -28.40 17.28 -40.54
C MET A 118 -29.77 17.11 -41.22
N GLN A 119 -30.64 16.26 -40.67
CA GLN A 119 -32.01 16.11 -41.21
C GLN A 119 -32.85 17.38 -41.04
N THR A 120 -32.69 18.11 -39.94
CA THR A 120 -33.40 19.38 -39.75
C THR A 120 -32.93 20.46 -40.72
N SER A 121 -31.63 20.49 -41.06
CA SER A 121 -31.09 21.42 -42.06
C SER A 121 -31.67 21.16 -43.44
N MET A 122 -31.66 19.90 -43.89
CA MET A 122 -32.17 19.49 -45.21
C MET A 122 -33.69 19.67 -45.39
N ARG A 123 -34.45 19.73 -44.29
CA ARG A 123 -35.92 19.93 -44.31
C ARG A 123 -36.31 21.41 -44.36
N ASN A 124 -35.41 22.30 -43.95
CA ASN A 124 -35.66 23.74 -43.85
C ASN A 124 -35.08 24.53 -45.04
N GLU A 125 -34.44 23.85 -46.00
CA GLU A 125 -34.05 24.35 -47.34
C GLU A 125 -35.12 23.97 -48.37
#